data_AF-A0A9D5JYP8-F1
#
_entry.id   AF-A0A9D5JYP8-F1
#
_cell.length_a   1.000
_cell.length_b   1.000
_cell.length_c   1.000
_cell.angle_alpha   90.00
_cell.angle_beta   90.00
_cell.angle_gamma   90.00
#
_symmetry.space_group_name_H-M   'P 1'
#
loop_
_entity.id
_entity.type
_entity.pdbx_description
1 polymer ?
#
loop_
_entity_poly.entity_id
_entity_poly.type
_entity_poly.pdbx_seq_one_letter_code
_entity_poly.pdbx_strand_id
1 'polypeptide(L)'
;MKMESLAYALRRPNRPWYWYLFLGMFPGLIWLAIRDISLAETMGILSRLRVRSLLILVAVNGVIFFTMTARWRLLLAALGYRIPYLRLIGYRLAGNAVSYFTPGPQFGGEPVQVYLLHRQPTRAHPAVPVETATTAVALDRLLELLVNFSVLLCGITY
;
A
#
# COMPACT_ATOMS: atom_id res chain seq x y z
N MET A 1 12.64 38.19 38.29
CA MET A 1 12.29 37.71 36.94
C MET A 1 12.83 36.30 36.68
N LYS A 2 12.46 35.30 37.50
CA LYS A 2 12.90 33.89 37.34
C LYS A 2 11.92 32.83 37.86
N MET A 3 10.81 33.20 38.52
CA MET A 3 9.84 32.24 39.04
C MET A 3 8.70 31.90 38.05
N GLU A 4 8.36 32.79 37.12
CA GLU A 4 7.30 32.53 36.13
C GLU A 4 7.72 31.53 35.03
N SER A 5 9.03 31.45 34.75
CA SER A 5 9.60 30.52 33.75
C SER A 5 9.50 29.05 34.17
N LEU A 6 9.43 28.73 35.45
CA LEU A 6 9.36 27.35 35.95
C LEU A 6 7.93 26.78 35.89
N ALA A 7 6.92 27.63 35.94
CA ALA A 7 5.51 27.22 35.88
C ALA A 7 5.10 26.75 34.48
N TYR A 8 5.72 27.28 33.42
CA TYR A 8 5.42 26.89 32.03
C TYR A 8 5.93 25.47 31.69
N ALA A 9 7.01 25.03 32.34
CA ALA A 9 7.66 23.74 32.07
C ALA A 9 6.93 22.53 32.68
N LEU A 10 5.98 22.73 33.60
CA LEU A 10 5.25 21.66 34.29
C LEU A 10 3.82 21.46 33.81
N ARG A 11 3.42 22.12 32.72
CA ARG A 11 2.11 21.91 32.11
C ARG A 11 2.09 20.53 31.46
N ARG A 12 1.71 19.50 32.25
CA ARG A 12 1.50 18.14 31.74
C ARG A 12 0.60 18.25 30.50
N PRO A 13 1.02 17.73 29.35
CA PRO A 13 0.19 17.77 28.16
C PRO A 13 -1.12 17.09 28.53
N ASN A 14 -2.22 17.85 28.43
CA ASN A 14 -3.56 17.38 28.76
C ASN A 14 -3.92 16.36 27.68
N ARG A 15 -3.51 15.09 27.88
CA ARG A 15 -3.71 14.03 26.90
C ARG A 15 -5.22 13.85 26.73
N PRO A 16 -5.76 14.17 25.55
CA PRO A 16 -7.20 14.25 25.41
C PRO A 16 -7.81 12.85 25.46
N TRP A 17 -8.96 12.75 26.14
CA TRP A 17 -9.63 11.51 26.49
C TRP A 17 -10.00 10.62 25.29
N TYR A 18 -10.17 11.20 24.10
CA TYR A 18 -10.45 10.46 22.86
C TYR A 18 -9.31 9.52 22.44
N TRP A 19 -8.06 9.73 22.90
CA TRP A 19 -6.98 8.78 22.66
C TRP A 19 -7.25 7.42 23.31
N TYR A 20 -7.87 7.40 24.49
CA TYR A 20 -8.24 6.15 25.16
C TYR A 20 -9.39 5.44 24.45
N LEU A 21 -10.32 6.19 23.86
CA LEU A 21 -11.34 5.63 22.97
C LEU A 21 -10.70 4.98 21.74
N PHE A 22 -9.78 5.67 21.06
CA PHE A 22 -9.05 5.10 19.92
C PHE A 22 -8.21 3.87 20.29
N LEU A 23 -7.54 3.91 21.45
CA LEU A 23 -6.71 2.82 21.95
C LEU A 23 -7.54 1.57 22.31
N GLY A 24 -8.78 1.75 22.79
CA GLY A 24 -9.69 0.65 23.11
C GLY A 24 -10.52 0.16 21.91
N MET A 25 -10.80 1.03 20.94
CA MET A 25 -11.63 0.70 19.79
C MET A 25 -10.99 -0.35 18.88
N PHE A 26 -9.70 -0.21 18.54
CA PHE A 26 -9.01 -1.17 17.67
C PHE A 26 -8.96 -2.58 18.27
N PRO A 27 -8.49 -2.78 19.52
CA PRO A 27 -8.51 -4.08 20.17
C PRO A 27 -9.93 -4.61 20.38
N GLY A 28 -10.89 -3.73 20.70
CA GLY A 28 -12.30 -4.09 20.87
C GLY A 28 -12.93 -4.63 19.59
N LEU A 29 -12.68 -3.98 18.45
CA LEU A 29 -13.15 -4.43 17.13
C LEU A 29 -12.48 -5.74 16.72
N ILE A 30 -11.17 -5.90 16.98
CA ILE A 30 -10.45 -7.16 16.72
C ILE A 30 -11.03 -8.29 17.59
N TRP A 31 -11.28 -8.03 18.87
CA TRP A 31 -11.90 -9.01 19.76
C TRP A 31 -13.30 -9.39 19.29
N LEU A 32 -14.14 -8.41 18.93
CA LEU A 32 -15.47 -8.66 18.37
C LEU A 32 -15.41 -9.47 17.07
N ALA A 33 -14.41 -9.25 16.22
CA ALA A 33 -14.25 -9.97 14.97
C ALA A 33 -13.80 -11.42 15.18
N ILE A 34 -12.96 -11.69 16.20
CA ILE A 34 -12.32 -13.00 16.39
C ILE A 34 -13.03 -13.87 17.43
N ARG A 35 -13.83 -13.30 18.34
CA ARG A 35 -14.47 -14.05 19.44
C ARG A 35 -15.33 -15.24 18.97
N ASP A 36 -15.91 -15.13 17.78
CA ASP A 36 -16.79 -16.14 17.19
C ASP A 36 -16.03 -17.07 16.20
N ILE A 37 -14.72 -16.87 16.01
CA ILE A 37 -13.88 -17.64 15.09
C ILE A 37 -13.20 -18.78 15.85
N SER A 38 -13.64 -20.03 15.62
CA SER A 38 -12.92 -21.21 16.08
C SER A 38 -11.63 -21.41 15.27
N LEU A 39 -10.48 -21.34 15.96
CA LEU A 39 -9.17 -21.60 15.34
C LEU A 39 -9.09 -23.02 14.76
N ALA A 40 -9.72 -24.00 15.43
CA ALA A 40 -9.72 -25.39 14.98
C ALA A 40 -10.49 -25.57 13.66
N GLU A 41 -11.65 -24.92 13.53
CA GLU A 41 -12.44 -24.94 12.29
C GLU A 41 -11.71 -24.22 11.15
N THR A 42 -11.11 -23.06 11.45
CA THR A 42 -10.33 -22.29 10.48
C THR A 42 -9.15 -23.11 9.94
N MET A 43 -8.42 -23.81 10.81
CA MET A 43 -7.33 -24.72 10.41
C MET A 43 -7.87 -25.94 9.65
N GLY A 44 -9.04 -26.45 10.01
CA GLY A 44 -9.74 -27.50 9.25
C GLY A 44 -10.11 -27.08 7.82
N ILE A 45 -10.43 -25.80 7.61
CA ILE A 45 -10.70 -25.24 6.28
C ILE A 45 -9.39 -25.02 5.50
N LEU A 46 -8.38 -24.43 6.14
CA LEU A 46 -7.05 -24.21 5.55
C LEU A 46 -6.40 -25.53 5.10
N SER A 47 -6.53 -26.60 5.87
CA SER A 47 -5.98 -27.92 5.50
C SER A 47 -6.67 -28.56 4.28
N ARG A 48 -7.85 -28.06 3.90
CA ARG A 48 -8.58 -28.49 2.69
C ARG A 48 -8.27 -27.62 1.46
N LEU A 49 -7.40 -26.61 1.60
CA LEU A 49 -6.97 -25.78 0.46
C LEU A 49 -6.32 -26.67 -0.60
N ARG A 50 -6.90 -26.66 -1.79
CA ARG A 50 -6.37 -27.41 -2.92
C ARG A 50 -5.22 -26.62 -3.55
N VAL A 51 -4.14 -27.28 -3.93
CA VAL A 51 -3.03 -26.63 -4.66
C VAL A 51 -3.55 -25.93 -5.92
N ARG A 52 -4.55 -26.51 -6.60
CA ARG A 52 -5.20 -25.90 -7.76
C ARG A 52 -5.81 -24.53 -7.46
N SER A 53 -6.48 -24.34 -6.32
CA SER A 53 -7.05 -23.02 -5.97
C SER A 53 -5.96 -22.00 -5.69
N LEU A 54 -4.85 -22.42 -5.06
CA LEU A 54 -3.69 -21.55 -4.85
C LEU A 54 -3.04 -21.15 -6.19
N LEU A 55 -2.88 -22.09 -7.11
CA LEU A 55 -2.34 -21.80 -8.44
C LEU A 55 -3.22 -20.84 -9.24
N ILE A 56 -4.55 -21.01 -9.20
CA ILE A 56 -5.48 -20.08 -9.83
C ILE A 56 -5.35 -18.69 -9.19
N LEU A 57 -5.29 -18.62 -7.86
CA LEU A 57 -5.15 -17.35 -7.15
C LEU A 57 -3.85 -16.63 -7.55
N VAL A 58 -2.72 -17.36 -7.57
CA VAL A 58 -1.42 -16.83 -7.99
C VAL A 58 -1.45 -16.41 -9.46
N ALA A 59 -2.06 -17.19 -10.34
CA ALA A 59 -2.16 -16.85 -11.76
C ALA A 59 -2.97 -15.56 -11.99
N VAL A 60 -4.15 -15.46 -11.37
CA VAL A 60 -5.01 -14.27 -11.47
C VAL A 60 -4.30 -13.04 -10.91
N ASN A 61 -3.69 -13.14 -9.72
CA ASN A 61 -2.92 -12.04 -9.14
C ASN A 61 -1.71 -11.67 -9.99
N GLY A 62 -1.05 -12.66 -10.59
CA GLY A 62 0.05 -12.45 -11.53
C GLY A 62 -0.39 -11.63 -12.73
N VAL A 63 -1.50 -12.01 -13.38
CA VAL A 63 -2.06 -11.26 -14.52
C VAL A 63 -2.38 -9.83 -14.13
N ILE A 64 -3.04 -9.61 -12.99
CA ILE A 64 -3.34 -8.26 -12.48
C ILE A 64 -2.05 -7.48 -12.25
N PHE A 65 -1.09 -8.06 -11.53
CA PHE A 65 0.18 -7.42 -11.19
C PHE A 65 0.97 -7.02 -12.44
N PHE A 66 1.10 -7.92 -13.42
CA PHE A 66 1.79 -7.65 -14.67
C PHE A 66 1.08 -6.58 -15.49
N THR A 67 -0.25 -6.67 -15.63
CA THR A 67 -1.05 -5.66 -16.33
C THR A 67 -0.87 -4.27 -15.71
N MET A 68 -0.95 -4.20 -14.38
CA MET A 68 -0.78 -2.94 -13.67
C MET A 68 0.65 -2.41 -13.83
N THR A 69 1.67 -3.28 -13.86
CA THR A 69 3.06 -2.86 -14.11
C THR A 69 3.26 -2.36 -15.55
N ALA A 70 2.57 -2.98 -16.51
CA ALA A 70 2.60 -2.55 -17.91
C ALA A 70 1.97 -1.17 -18.07
N ARG A 71 0.84 -0.92 -17.40
CA ARG A 71 0.19 0.39 -17.31
C ARG A 71 1.14 1.46 -16.78
N TRP A 72 1.83 1.19 -15.67
CA TRP A 72 2.82 2.14 -15.11
C TRP A 72 3.97 2.42 -16.09
N ARG A 73 4.45 1.39 -16.81
CA ARG A 73 5.46 1.56 -17.87
C ARG A 73 4.98 2.48 -18.99
N LEU A 74 3.70 2.40 -19.39
CA LEU A 74 3.12 3.26 -20.42
C LEU A 74 3.06 4.72 -19.94
N LEU A 75 2.69 4.96 -18.68
CA LEU A 75 2.71 6.30 -18.09
C LEU A 75 4.13 6.90 -18.10
N LEU A 76 5.13 6.14 -17.68
CA LEU A 76 6.53 6.57 -17.73
C LEU A 76 6.99 6.84 -19.17
N ALA A 77 6.61 5.99 -20.12
CA ALA A 77 6.95 6.18 -21.53
C ALA A 77 6.29 7.44 -22.12
N ALA A 78 5.05 7.75 -21.74
CA ALA A 78 4.36 8.98 -22.13
C ALA A 78 5.04 10.23 -21.55
N LEU A 79 5.66 10.12 -20.38
CA LEU A 79 6.47 11.17 -19.76
C LEU A 79 7.92 11.20 -20.29
N GLY A 80 8.26 10.42 -21.32
CA GLY A 80 9.57 10.41 -21.99
C GLY A 80 10.57 9.39 -21.45
N TYR A 81 10.20 8.55 -20.47
CA TYR A 81 11.11 7.61 -19.81
C TYR A 81 10.76 6.15 -20.13
N ARG A 82 11.63 5.49 -20.90
CA ARG A 82 11.47 4.07 -21.25
C ARG A 82 12.26 3.19 -20.28
N ILE A 83 11.61 2.77 -19.20
CA ILE A 83 12.20 1.84 -18.22
C ILE A 83 11.96 0.39 -18.65
N PRO A 84 12.98 -0.50 -18.58
CA PRO A 84 12.81 -1.93 -18.85
C PRO A 84 11.72 -2.56 -17.97
N TYR A 85 10.84 -3.34 -18.58
CA TYR A 85 9.66 -3.90 -17.90
C TYR A 85 10.02 -4.78 -16.70
N LEU A 86 11.05 -5.64 -16.83
CA LEU A 86 11.52 -6.49 -15.74
C LEU A 86 12.05 -5.70 -14.54
N ARG A 87 12.62 -4.50 -14.76
CA ARG A 87 13.03 -3.61 -13.66
C ARG A 87 11.83 -3.03 -12.94
N LEU A 88 10.82 -2.58 -13.69
CA LEU A 88 9.59 -2.05 -13.10
C LEU A 88 8.84 -3.10 -12.28
N ILE A 89 8.88 -4.38 -12.67
CA ILE A 89 8.38 -5.49 -11.85
C ILE A 89 9.07 -5.48 -10.48
N GLY A 90 10.41 -5.41 -10.45
CA GLY A 90 11.16 -5.35 -9.21
C GLY A 90 10.84 -4.12 -8.36
N TYR A 91 10.77 -2.93 -8.98
CA TYR A 91 10.43 -1.69 -8.27
C TYR A 91 9.05 -1.74 -7.66
N ARG A 92 8.10 -2.35 -8.37
CA ARG A 92 6.74 -2.51 -7.88
C ARG A 92 6.61 -3.56 -6.79
N LEU A 93 7.32 -4.68 -6.88
CA LEU A 93 7.42 -5.64 -5.78
C LEU A 93 7.97 -4.99 -4.51
N ALA A 94 9.03 -4.19 -4.62
CA ALA A 94 9.60 -3.47 -3.49
C ALA A 94 8.59 -2.47 -2.87
N GLY A 95 7.90 -1.68 -3.71
CA GLY A 95 6.85 -0.77 -3.23
C GLY A 95 5.68 -1.51 -2.58
N ASN A 96 5.18 -2.58 -3.20
CA ASN A 96 4.09 -3.37 -2.64
C ASN A 96 4.48 -4.04 -1.32
N ALA A 97 5.70 -4.58 -1.22
CA ALA A 97 6.21 -5.14 0.04
C ALA A 97 6.17 -4.11 1.16
N VAL A 98 6.68 -2.89 0.92
CA VAL A 98 6.61 -1.81 1.92
C VAL A 98 5.16 -1.46 2.27
N SER A 99 4.29 -1.34 1.27
CA SER A 99 2.87 -1.03 1.47
C SER A 99 2.14 -2.08 2.33
N TYR A 100 2.54 -3.36 2.25
CA TYR A 100 1.97 -4.42 3.09
C TYR A 100 2.47 -4.41 4.53
N PHE A 101 3.66 -3.87 4.78
CA PHE A 101 4.22 -3.73 6.13
C PHE A 101 3.81 -2.42 6.83
N THR A 102 3.47 -1.38 6.06
CA THR A 102 3.07 -0.09 6.62
C THR A 102 1.58 -0.08 6.98
N PRO A 103 1.20 0.30 8.22
CA PRO A 103 -0.21 0.41 8.60
C PRO A 103 -0.90 1.55 7.83
N GLY A 104 -1.73 1.18 6.87
CA GLY A 104 -2.53 2.08 6.03
C GLY A 104 -3.08 1.29 4.84
N PRO A 105 -4.30 1.57 4.35
CA PRO A 105 -4.85 0.82 3.23
C PRO A 105 -4.04 1.07 1.95
N GLN A 106 -3.17 0.13 1.57
CA GLN A 106 -2.45 0.14 0.28
C GLN A 106 -1.55 1.38 0.01
N PHE A 107 -1.18 2.12 1.05
CA PHE A 107 -0.29 3.29 0.95
C PHE A 107 1.00 3.05 1.73
N GLY A 108 2.12 3.56 1.21
CA GLY A 108 3.42 3.56 1.91
C GLY A 108 4.58 3.11 1.03
N GLY A 109 4.32 2.41 -0.07
CA GLY A 109 5.33 1.95 -1.03
C GLY A 109 5.68 2.94 -2.13
N GLU A 110 4.88 3.98 -2.32
CA GLU A 110 5.05 4.97 -3.38
C GLU A 110 6.40 5.71 -3.29
N PRO A 111 6.85 6.16 -2.09
CA PRO A 111 8.16 6.80 -1.97
C PRO A 111 9.30 5.87 -2.39
N VAL A 112 9.17 4.57 -2.18
CA VAL A 112 10.15 3.56 -2.61
C VAL A 112 10.19 3.46 -4.13
N GLN A 113 9.02 3.43 -4.79
CA GLN A 113 8.96 3.40 -6.25
C GLN A 113 9.58 4.67 -6.87
N VAL A 114 9.28 5.85 -6.30
CA VAL A 114 9.90 7.13 -6.71
C VAL A 114 11.41 7.10 -6.49
N TYR A 115 11.86 6.65 -5.33
CA TYR A 115 13.28 6.51 -5.00
C TYR A 115 14.00 5.59 -5.99
N LEU A 116 13.45 4.43 -6.31
CA LEU A 116 14.05 3.46 -7.22
C LEU A 116 14.12 3.99 -8.66
N LEU A 117 13.09 4.70 -9.13
CA LEU A 117 13.12 5.38 -10.44
C LEU A 117 14.20 6.46 -10.51
N HIS A 118 14.38 7.22 -9.42
CA HIS A 118 15.30 8.35 -9.39
C HIS A 118 16.76 7.94 -9.15
N ARG A 119 17.01 7.02 -8.21
CA ARG A 119 18.35 6.69 -7.71
C ARG A 119 18.99 5.47 -8.36
N GLN A 120 18.31 4.77 -9.27
CA GLN A 120 18.88 3.62 -10.00
C GLN A 120 18.97 3.84 -11.52
N PRO A 121 19.72 4.85 -12.00
CA PRO A 121 20.05 4.97 -13.42
C PRO A 121 20.86 3.76 -13.87
N THR A 122 20.61 3.29 -15.09
CA THR A 122 21.35 2.16 -15.67
C THR A 122 21.72 2.45 -17.12
N ARG A 123 22.54 1.58 -17.72
CA ARG A 123 22.80 1.66 -19.17
C ARG A 123 21.53 1.61 -20.02
N ALA A 124 20.46 1.01 -19.50
CA ALA A 124 19.19 0.84 -20.21
C ALA A 124 18.23 2.04 -20.06
N HIS A 125 18.41 2.89 -19.05
CA HIS A 125 17.60 4.09 -18.88
C HIS A 125 18.30 5.14 -17.99
N PRO A 126 18.13 6.44 -18.28
CA PRO A 126 18.62 7.49 -17.41
C PRO A 126 17.86 7.52 -16.07
N ALA A 127 18.39 8.29 -15.12
CA ALA A 127 17.70 8.60 -13.88
C ALA A 127 16.41 9.37 -14.22
N VAL A 128 15.30 8.99 -13.59
CA VAL A 128 14.04 9.74 -13.72
C VAL A 128 14.08 10.91 -12.73
N PRO A 129 13.85 12.16 -13.15
CA PRO A 129 13.70 13.28 -12.23
C PRO A 129 12.60 13.00 -11.21
N VAL A 130 12.79 13.46 -9.97
CA VAL A 130 11.84 13.19 -8.88
C VAL A 130 10.43 13.64 -9.25
N GLU A 131 10.31 14.82 -9.86
CA GLU A 131 9.04 15.39 -10.34
C GLU A 131 8.32 14.47 -11.34
N THR A 132 9.05 13.89 -12.29
CA THR A 132 8.47 12.96 -13.26
C THR A 132 8.12 11.62 -12.61
N ALA A 133 8.97 11.13 -11.71
CA ALA A 133 8.74 9.88 -11.00
C ALA A 133 7.51 9.97 -10.08
N THR A 134 7.38 11.05 -9.31
CA THR A 134 6.21 11.31 -8.46
C THR A 134 4.95 11.46 -9.30
N THR A 135 5.00 12.20 -10.41
CA THR A 135 3.86 12.34 -11.34
C THR A 135 3.42 10.99 -11.89
N ALA A 136 4.37 10.17 -12.36
CA ALA A 136 4.07 8.85 -12.91
C ALA A 136 3.41 7.92 -11.88
N VAL A 137 3.95 7.88 -10.66
CA VAL A 137 3.41 7.06 -9.56
C VAL A 137 2.05 7.59 -9.10
N ALA A 138 1.87 8.91 -8.99
CA ALA A 138 0.59 9.51 -8.62
C ALA A 138 -0.50 9.21 -9.66
N LEU A 139 -0.22 9.38 -10.95
CA LEU A 139 -1.15 9.01 -12.03
C LEU A 139 -1.48 7.52 -12.00
N ASP A 140 -0.47 6.69 -11.73
CA ASP A 140 -0.66 5.25 -11.62
C ASP A 140 -1.62 4.87 -10.47
N ARG A 141 -1.50 5.53 -9.31
CA ARG A 141 -2.39 5.37 -8.15
C ARG A 141 -3.79 5.91 -8.39
N LEU A 142 -3.91 7.08 -9.02
CA LEU A 142 -5.23 7.65 -9.33
C LEU A 142 -6.04 6.73 -10.24
N LEU A 143 -5.42 6.17 -11.27
CA LEU A 143 -6.06 5.18 -12.14
C LEU A 143 -6.43 3.89 -11.38
N GLU A 144 -5.57 3.44 -10.46
CA GLU A 144 -5.86 2.27 -9.61
C GLU A 144 -7.10 2.51 -8.74
N LEU A 145 -7.18 3.69 -8.09
CA LEU A 145 -8.33 4.09 -7.30
C LEU A 145 -9.59 4.21 -8.15
N LEU A 146 -9.52 4.86 -9.32
CA LEU A 146 -10.66 5.01 -10.20
C LEU A 146 -11.22 3.67 -10.67
N VAL A 147 -10.34 2.71 -11.02
CA VAL A 147 -10.77 1.37 -11.40
C VAL A 147 -11.41 0.66 -10.20
N ASN A 148 -10.79 0.70 -9.02
CA ASN A 148 -11.34 0.08 -7.82
C ASN A 148 -12.73 0.65 -7.47
N PHE A 149 -12.89 1.98 -7.50
CA PHE A 149 -14.18 2.61 -7.26
C PHE A 149 -15.20 2.26 -8.34
N SER A 150 -14.79 2.21 -9.61
CA SER A 150 -15.69 1.81 -10.70
C SER A 150 -16.22 0.38 -10.50
N VAL A 151 -15.33 -0.55 -10.14
CA VAL A 151 -15.71 -1.94 -9.85
C VAL A 151 -16.65 -2.02 -8.63
N LEU A 152 -16.36 -1.27 -7.56
CA LEU A 152 -17.22 -1.23 -6.38
C LEU A 152 -18.61 -0.66 -6.69
N LEU A 153 -18.68 0.44 -7.45
CA LEU A 153 -19.95 1.03 -7.88
C LEU A 153 -20.77 0.07 -8.74
N CYS A 154 -20.13 -0.58 -9.73
CA CYS A 154 -20.80 -1.61 -10.51
C CYS A 154 -21.26 -2.78 -9.63
N GLY A 155 -20.45 -3.22 -8.68
CA GLY A 155 -20.78 -4.33 -7.79
C GLY A 155 -21.94 -4.06 -6.84
N ILE A 156 -22.17 -2.80 -6.43
CA ILE A 156 -23.31 -2.42 -5.58
C ILE A 156 -24.63 -2.41 -6.36
N THR A 157 -24.59 -2.23 -7.68
CA THR A 157 -25.78 -2.17 -8.54
C THR A 157 -26.32 -3.54 -8.98
N TYR A 158 -25.70 -4.65 -8.56
CA TYR A 158 -26.12 -6.02 -8.88
C TYR A 158 -26.42 -6.87 -7.65
#